data_AF-M1ZBL4-F1
#
_entry.id   AF-M1ZBL4-F1
#
_cell.length_a   1.000
_cell.length_b   1.000
_cell.length_c   1.000
_cell.angle_alpha   90.00
_cell.angle_beta   90.00
_cell.angle_gamma   90.00
#
_symmetry.space_group_name_H-M   'P 1'
#
loop_
_entity.id
_entity.type
_entity.pdbx_description
1 polymer ?
#
loop_
_entity_poly.entity_id
_entity_poly.type
_entity_poly.pdbx_seq_one_letter_code
_entity_poly.pdbx_strand_id
1 'polypeptide(L)'
;MLYEQEQVIQAFKIYSTLAINGKAFKEDLRLYLADDSIRGLVDQFAKEVDCTLLLVGDLIYMIPLSINSPYHISNETIKEKHLPSRAVNADIYMMYVAIIILFGEFYDSYQTTEATRDFIKMEDWLNSVNDKILSLKGYDEKELMELERKYEYNWLAIVDKWDALDDIKENVQQTARTISRMSFMNIVKRFLEKQELIEGIGNNEIQLTEKAKAIIQRYYMELEYNREILEFIYSLEEKEGDVIASHIQD
;
A
#
# COMPACT_ATOMS: atom_id res chain seq x y z
N MET A 1 5.19 -4.29 -36.92
CA MET A 1 3.83 -3.91 -37.36
C MET A 1 3.96 -2.56 -38.09
N LEU A 2 3.21 -2.36 -39.18
CA LEU A 2 3.12 -1.04 -39.82
C LEU A 2 1.89 -0.36 -39.26
N TYR A 3 2.07 0.80 -38.61
CA TYR A 3 0.97 1.59 -38.06
C TYR A 3 0.62 2.74 -39.00
N GLU A 4 -0.67 3.01 -39.15
CA GLU A 4 -1.12 4.20 -39.87
C GLU A 4 -0.88 5.46 -39.01
N GLN A 5 -0.58 6.58 -39.66
CA GLN A 5 -0.35 7.85 -38.96
C GLN A 5 -1.53 8.23 -38.07
N GLU A 6 -2.76 7.97 -38.53
CA GLU A 6 -3.97 8.25 -37.75
C GLU A 6 -4.02 7.43 -36.46
N GLN A 7 -3.70 6.13 -36.52
CA GLN A 7 -3.67 5.25 -35.35
C GLN A 7 -2.67 5.73 -34.30
N VAL A 8 -1.48 6.17 -34.74
CA VAL A 8 -0.45 6.71 -33.83
C VAL A 8 -0.93 7.97 -33.12
N ILE A 9 -1.57 8.90 -33.84
CA ILE A 9 -2.09 10.13 -33.25
C ILE A 9 -3.25 9.85 -32.29
N GLN A 10 -4.14 8.90 -32.61
CA GLN A 10 -5.24 8.54 -31.71
C GLN A 10 -4.72 7.85 -30.44
N ALA A 11 -3.78 6.92 -30.57
CA ALA A 11 -3.12 6.29 -29.43
C ALA A 11 -2.43 7.33 -28.54
N PHE A 12 -1.71 8.30 -29.12
CA PHE A 12 -1.04 9.34 -28.35
C PHE A 12 -2.04 10.21 -27.57
N LYS A 13 -3.19 10.54 -28.15
CA LYS A 13 -4.25 11.28 -27.44
C LYS A 13 -4.81 10.51 -26.25
N ILE A 14 -5.07 9.22 -26.44
CA ILE A 14 -5.55 8.33 -25.37
C ILE A 14 -4.53 8.25 -24.23
N TYR A 15 -3.27 7.96 -24.57
CA TYR A 15 -2.17 7.96 -23.62
C TYR A 15 -2.06 9.29 -22.87
N SER A 16 -2.14 10.42 -23.60
CA SER A 16 -2.02 11.76 -22.99
C SER A 16 -3.12 12.03 -21.97
N THR A 17 -4.36 11.61 -22.26
CA THR A 17 -5.47 11.71 -21.31
C THR A 17 -5.20 10.90 -20.04
N LEU A 18 -4.70 9.68 -20.19
CA LEU A 18 -4.34 8.82 -19.06
C LEU A 18 -3.15 9.38 -18.26
N ALA A 19 -2.14 9.89 -18.94
CA ALA A 19 -0.95 10.50 -18.33
C ALA A 19 -1.28 11.74 -17.49
N ILE A 20 -2.23 12.57 -17.93
CA ILE A 20 -2.61 13.79 -17.21
C ILE A 20 -3.47 13.45 -15.99
N ASN A 21 -4.42 12.53 -16.16
CA ASN A 21 -5.47 12.28 -15.16
C ASN A 21 -5.20 11.07 -14.26
N GLY A 22 -4.25 10.21 -14.63
CA GLY A 22 -4.00 8.90 -14.01
C GLY A 22 -5.09 7.84 -14.32
N LYS A 23 -6.23 8.24 -14.88
CA LYS A 23 -7.34 7.36 -15.25
C LYS A 23 -8.32 8.01 -16.24
N ALA A 24 -9.15 7.21 -16.87
CA ALA A 24 -10.27 7.66 -17.70
C ALA A 24 -11.40 6.62 -17.75
N PHE A 25 -12.62 7.04 -18.09
CA PHE A 25 -13.72 6.12 -18.33
C PHE A 25 -13.51 5.36 -19.65
N LYS A 26 -13.87 4.08 -19.65
CA LYS A 26 -13.87 3.21 -20.83
C LYS A 26 -14.67 3.80 -21.99
N GLU A 27 -15.80 4.44 -21.67
CA GLU A 27 -16.67 5.07 -22.66
C GLU A 27 -16.04 6.26 -23.37
N ASP A 28 -15.07 6.93 -22.75
CA ASP A 28 -14.31 8.03 -23.35
C ASP A 28 -13.16 7.51 -24.22
N LEU A 29 -12.71 6.28 -23.96
CA LEU A 29 -11.57 5.64 -24.62
C LEU A 29 -12.00 4.46 -25.51
N ARG A 30 -13.13 4.55 -26.21
CA ARG A 30 -13.69 3.45 -27.03
C ARG A 30 -12.70 2.86 -28.02
N LEU A 31 -11.86 3.71 -28.64
CA LEU A 31 -10.85 3.26 -29.61
C LEU A 31 -9.79 2.34 -28.97
N TYR A 32 -9.44 2.57 -27.70
CA TYR A 32 -8.52 1.68 -26.97
C TYR A 32 -9.13 0.28 -26.76
N LEU A 33 -10.46 0.19 -26.64
CA LEU A 33 -11.14 -1.11 -26.47
C LEU A 33 -11.42 -1.82 -27.80
N ALA A 34 -11.64 -1.05 -28.87
CA ALA A 34 -12.13 -1.57 -30.15
C ALA A 34 -11.03 -1.83 -31.19
N ASP A 35 -9.88 -1.15 -31.10
CA ASP A 35 -8.79 -1.27 -32.08
C ASP A 35 -7.51 -1.79 -31.39
N ASP A 36 -7.12 -3.02 -31.74
CA ASP A 36 -5.95 -3.69 -31.17
C ASP A 36 -4.63 -2.98 -31.49
N SER A 37 -4.53 -2.29 -32.64
CA SER A 37 -3.33 -1.54 -33.03
C SER A 37 -3.19 -0.29 -32.18
N ILE A 38 -4.31 0.43 -31.96
CA ILE A 38 -4.34 1.59 -31.06
C ILE A 38 -4.05 1.13 -29.63
N ARG A 39 -4.70 0.07 -29.14
CA ARG A 39 -4.44 -0.48 -27.80
C ARG A 39 -2.96 -0.80 -27.60
N GLY A 40 -2.36 -1.54 -28.53
CA GLY A 40 -0.94 -1.90 -28.46
C GLY A 40 0.00 -0.69 -28.44
N LEU A 41 -0.31 0.38 -29.18
CA LEU A 41 0.45 1.62 -29.14
C LEU A 41 0.30 2.36 -27.81
N VAL A 42 -0.92 2.44 -27.27
CA VAL A 42 -1.16 3.07 -25.96
C VAL A 42 -0.41 2.32 -24.85
N ASP A 43 -0.50 0.99 -24.85
CA ASP A 43 0.22 0.13 -23.91
C ASP A 43 1.73 0.31 -24.02
N GLN A 44 2.26 0.42 -25.25
CA GLN A 44 3.66 0.70 -25.48
C GLN A 44 4.07 2.07 -24.94
N PHE A 45 3.28 3.13 -25.19
CA PHE A 45 3.58 4.46 -24.66
C PHE A 45 3.59 4.49 -23.13
N ALA A 46 2.63 3.83 -22.49
CA ALA A 46 2.62 3.68 -21.03
C ALA A 46 3.86 2.91 -20.54
N LYS A 47 4.26 1.85 -21.25
CA LYS A 47 5.45 1.07 -20.89
C LYS A 47 6.75 1.87 -20.99
N GLU A 48 6.91 2.73 -21.99
CA GLU A 48 8.10 3.59 -22.15
C GLU A 48 8.31 4.59 -20.99
N VAL A 49 7.27 4.81 -20.17
CA VAL A 49 7.32 5.66 -18.96
C VAL A 49 7.15 4.83 -17.67
N ASP A 50 7.49 3.54 -17.74
CA ASP A 50 7.41 2.58 -16.63
C ASP A 50 6.01 2.52 -15.99
N CYS A 51 4.96 2.60 -16.81
CA CYS A 51 3.57 2.44 -16.40
C CYS A 51 2.90 1.23 -17.04
N THR A 52 1.81 0.80 -16.39
CA THR A 52 0.89 -0.21 -16.90
C THR A 52 -0.52 0.37 -16.98
N LEU A 53 -1.36 -0.22 -17.83
CA LEU A 53 -2.78 0.09 -17.91
C LEU A 53 -3.62 -1.01 -17.27
N LEU A 54 -4.54 -0.59 -16.39
CA LEU A 54 -5.36 -1.47 -15.59
C LEU A 54 -6.83 -1.19 -15.83
N LEU A 55 -7.54 -2.15 -16.42
CA LEU A 55 -8.99 -2.08 -16.58
C LEU A 55 -9.66 -2.57 -15.30
N VAL A 56 -10.44 -1.71 -14.65
CA VAL A 56 -11.16 -2.00 -13.41
C VAL A 56 -12.54 -1.36 -13.48
N GLY A 57 -13.61 -2.17 -13.42
CA GLY A 57 -14.97 -1.68 -13.62
C GLY A 57 -15.11 -0.91 -14.93
N ASP A 58 -15.58 0.34 -14.89
CA ASP A 58 -15.72 1.22 -16.05
C ASP A 58 -14.53 2.15 -16.28
N LEU A 59 -13.44 1.97 -15.54
CA LEU A 59 -12.25 2.81 -15.60
C LEU A 59 -11.05 2.07 -16.20
N ILE A 60 -10.18 2.84 -16.84
CA ILE A 60 -8.83 2.46 -17.23
C ILE A 60 -7.90 3.33 -16.39
N TYR A 61 -7.08 2.71 -15.55
CA TYR A 61 -6.07 3.39 -14.75
C TYR A 61 -4.70 3.27 -15.41
N MET A 62 -3.87 4.31 -15.27
CA MET A 62 -2.45 4.26 -15.57
C MET A 62 -1.68 4.24 -14.25
N ILE A 63 -0.95 3.15 -14.01
CA ILE A 63 -0.29 2.88 -12.73
C ILE A 63 1.24 2.83 -12.96
N PRO A 64 2.04 3.58 -12.21
CA PRO A 64 3.50 3.45 -12.25
C PRO A 64 3.93 2.11 -11.67
N LEU A 65 4.87 1.44 -12.34
CA LEU A 65 5.46 0.15 -11.91
C LEU A 65 6.82 0.32 -11.23
N SER A 66 7.46 1.47 -11.38
CA SER A 66 8.82 1.73 -10.90
C SER A 66 8.92 3.13 -10.29
N ILE A 67 9.86 3.28 -9.36
CA ILE A 67 10.25 4.57 -8.79
C ILE A 67 10.84 5.53 -9.85
N ASN A 68 11.28 5.01 -10.99
CA ASN A 68 11.82 5.78 -12.10
C ASN A 68 10.72 6.37 -13.00
N SER A 69 9.48 5.90 -12.86
CA SER A 69 8.37 6.44 -13.64
C SER A 69 8.17 7.93 -13.30
N PRO A 70 7.96 8.81 -14.29
CA PRO A 70 7.65 10.22 -14.03
C PRO A 70 6.30 10.41 -13.30
N TYR A 71 5.48 9.35 -13.21
CA TYR A 71 4.21 9.33 -12.49
C TYR A 71 4.33 8.75 -11.08
N HIS A 72 5.52 8.35 -10.65
CA HIS A 72 5.77 7.89 -9.28
C HIS A 72 5.64 9.06 -8.29
N ILE A 73 4.98 8.80 -7.14
CA ILE A 73 4.92 9.75 -6.03
C ILE A 73 6.13 9.52 -5.13
N SER A 74 7.09 10.44 -5.16
CA SER A 74 8.30 10.33 -4.35
C SER A 74 8.03 10.42 -2.83
N ASN A 75 8.95 9.85 -2.05
CA ASN A 75 8.98 9.97 -0.59
C ASN A 75 8.94 11.45 -0.13
N GLU A 76 9.64 12.34 -0.81
CA GLU A 76 9.64 13.78 -0.57
C GLU A 76 8.24 14.37 -0.76
N THR A 77 7.58 14.02 -1.87
CA THR A 77 6.22 14.46 -2.17
C THR A 77 5.24 13.98 -1.10
N ILE A 78 5.41 12.74 -0.61
CA ILE A 78 4.56 12.20 0.45
C ILE A 78 4.77 12.96 1.76
N LYS A 79 6.01 13.18 2.19
CA LYS A 79 6.34 13.96 3.39
C LYS A 79 5.71 15.35 3.34
N GLU A 80 5.90 16.05 2.23
CA GLU A 80 5.46 17.44 2.09
C GLU A 80 3.94 17.60 2.03
N LYS A 81 3.24 16.66 1.37
CA LYS A 81 1.81 16.80 1.08
C LYS A 81 0.89 16.03 2.02
N HIS A 82 1.40 15.04 2.75
CA HIS A 82 0.57 14.09 3.50
C HIS A 82 0.96 13.92 4.96
N LEU A 83 2.22 14.13 5.31
CA LEU A 83 2.69 13.96 6.69
C LEU A 83 2.79 15.32 7.42
N PRO A 84 2.85 15.32 8.76
CA PRO A 84 3.07 16.54 9.53
C PRO A 84 4.38 17.24 9.17
N SER A 85 4.44 18.56 9.42
CA SER A 85 5.65 19.34 9.23
C SER A 85 6.85 18.71 9.93
N ARG A 86 7.99 18.63 9.23
CA ARG A 86 9.25 18.00 9.69
C ARG A 86 9.21 16.46 9.80
N ALA A 87 8.28 15.81 9.11
CA ALA A 87 8.34 14.35 8.94
C ALA A 87 9.69 13.90 8.36
N VAL A 88 10.23 12.81 8.91
CA VAL A 88 11.47 12.17 8.47
C VAL A 88 11.16 10.90 7.69
N ASN A 89 12.17 10.27 7.08
CA ASN A 89 11.94 9.03 6.31
C ASN A 89 11.35 7.90 7.17
N ALA A 90 11.67 7.83 8.46
CA ALA A 90 11.07 6.87 9.38
C ALA A 90 9.53 7.02 9.48
N ASP A 91 8.97 8.23 9.36
CA ASP A 91 7.51 8.42 9.29
C ASP A 91 6.91 7.77 8.04
N ILE A 92 7.59 7.88 6.90
CA ILE A 92 7.14 7.27 5.64
C ILE A 92 7.22 5.75 5.75
N TYR A 93 8.32 5.21 6.27
CA TYR A 93 8.48 3.77 6.39
C TYR A 93 7.47 3.16 7.36
N MET A 94 7.17 3.85 8.48
CA MET A 94 6.07 3.46 9.37
C MET A 94 4.72 3.50 8.64
N MET A 95 4.49 4.51 7.78
CA MET A 95 3.28 4.59 6.96
C MET A 95 3.20 3.39 5.99
N TYR A 96 4.30 3.02 5.34
CA TYR A 96 4.35 1.85 4.45
C TYR A 96 4.04 0.57 5.22
N VAL A 97 4.65 0.34 6.38
CA VAL A 97 4.34 -0.83 7.22
C VAL A 97 2.86 -0.87 7.60
N ALA A 98 2.26 0.26 8.02
CA ALA A 98 0.84 0.32 8.33
C ALA A 98 -0.05 -0.03 7.12
N ILE A 99 0.32 0.43 5.92
CA ILE A 99 -0.39 0.10 4.66
C ILE A 99 -0.27 -1.39 4.34
N ILE A 100 0.92 -1.97 4.48
CA ILE A 100 1.15 -3.39 4.19
C ILE A 100 0.33 -4.25 5.16
N ILE A 101 0.33 -3.91 6.45
CA ILE A 101 -0.48 -4.60 7.46
C ILE A 101 -1.97 -4.45 7.13
N LEU A 102 -2.43 -3.26 6.71
CA LEU A 102 -3.82 -3.08 6.28
C LEU A 102 -4.20 -4.06 5.17
N PHE A 103 -3.40 -4.14 4.11
CA PHE A 103 -3.68 -5.06 3.02
C PHE A 103 -3.59 -6.51 3.50
N GLY A 104 -2.66 -6.85 4.40
CA GLY A 104 -2.59 -8.15 5.04
C GLY A 104 -3.90 -8.55 5.72
N GLU A 105 -4.56 -7.64 6.41
CA GLU A 105 -5.86 -7.91 7.07
C GLU A 105 -6.99 -8.27 6.09
N PHE A 106 -6.88 -7.90 4.81
CA PHE A 106 -7.86 -8.26 3.78
C PHE A 106 -7.48 -9.53 3.02
N TYR A 107 -6.25 -10.02 3.13
CA TYR A 107 -5.76 -11.18 2.39
C TYR A 107 -5.06 -12.13 3.38
N ASP A 108 -5.74 -13.18 3.81
CA ASP A 108 -5.26 -14.10 4.87
C ASP A 108 -3.93 -14.83 4.54
N SER A 109 -3.46 -14.77 3.29
CA SER A 109 -2.16 -15.30 2.86
C SER A 109 -1.74 -14.72 1.51
N TYR A 110 -0.46 -14.86 1.16
CA TYR A 110 0.03 -14.54 -0.20
C TYR A 110 -0.59 -15.41 -1.31
N GLN A 111 -1.26 -16.52 -0.96
CA GLN A 111 -1.96 -17.38 -1.91
C GLN A 111 -3.41 -16.95 -2.13
N THR A 112 -3.93 -16.06 -1.30
CA THR A 112 -5.32 -15.63 -1.37
C THR A 112 -5.47 -14.61 -2.50
N THR A 113 -6.16 -15.00 -3.57
CA THR A 113 -6.38 -14.13 -4.74
C THR A 113 -7.55 -13.17 -4.54
N GLU A 114 -8.44 -13.42 -3.60
CA GLU A 114 -9.60 -12.57 -3.31
C GLU A 114 -9.54 -12.04 -1.88
N ALA A 115 -10.06 -10.85 -1.65
CA ALA A 115 -10.13 -10.32 -0.30
C ALA A 115 -11.06 -11.19 0.56
N THR A 116 -10.61 -11.58 1.75
CA THR A 116 -11.34 -12.46 2.68
C THR A 116 -12.26 -11.69 3.62
N ARG A 117 -12.10 -10.36 3.68
CA ARG A 117 -12.90 -9.44 4.47
C ARG A 117 -13.49 -8.35 3.59
N ASP A 118 -14.72 -7.93 3.89
CA ASP A 118 -15.37 -6.82 3.20
C ASP A 118 -14.91 -5.47 3.74
N PHE A 119 -14.68 -5.38 5.04
CA PHE A 119 -14.26 -4.15 5.73
C PHE A 119 -13.47 -4.46 7.01
N ILE A 120 -12.77 -3.46 7.53
CA ILE A 120 -12.09 -3.49 8.82
C ILE A 120 -12.35 -2.18 9.58
N LYS A 121 -12.48 -2.25 10.90
CA LYS A 121 -12.56 -1.03 11.74
C LYS A 121 -11.16 -0.43 11.91
N MET A 122 -11.11 0.89 12.02
CA MET A 122 -9.86 1.61 12.33
C MET A 122 -9.19 1.12 13.61
N GLU A 123 -9.97 0.73 14.62
CA GLU A 123 -9.44 0.17 15.88
C GLU A 123 -8.80 -1.19 15.67
N ASP A 124 -9.42 -2.07 14.88
CA ASP A 124 -8.89 -3.40 14.57
C ASP A 124 -7.60 -3.29 13.74
N TRP A 125 -7.56 -2.36 12.77
CA TRP A 125 -6.34 -2.07 12.02
C TRP A 125 -5.23 -1.53 12.93
N LEU A 126 -5.55 -0.62 13.86
CA LEU A 126 -4.58 -0.12 14.83
C LEU A 126 -4.04 -1.25 15.73
N ASN A 127 -4.90 -2.15 16.20
CA ASN A 127 -4.50 -3.30 17.01
C ASN A 127 -3.56 -4.21 16.20
N SER A 128 -3.91 -4.52 14.96
CA SER A 128 -3.06 -5.31 14.05
C SER A 128 -1.67 -4.70 13.89
N VAL A 129 -1.57 -3.37 13.76
CA VAL A 129 -0.27 -2.68 13.72
C VAL A 129 0.47 -2.80 15.05
N ASN A 130 -0.21 -2.59 16.19
CA ASN A 130 0.40 -2.73 17.51
C ASN A 130 0.98 -4.12 17.72
N ASP A 131 0.23 -5.17 17.39
CA ASP A 131 0.60 -6.56 17.60
C ASP A 131 1.82 -6.92 16.75
N LYS A 132 1.84 -6.52 15.47
CA LYS A 132 3.01 -6.72 14.59
C LYS A 132 4.26 -6.00 15.08
N ILE A 133 4.13 -4.75 15.55
CA ILE A 133 5.25 -4.01 16.12
C ILE A 133 5.72 -4.67 17.44
N LEU A 134 4.81 -5.19 18.25
CA LEU A 134 5.15 -5.92 19.47
C LEU A 134 5.92 -7.21 19.16
N SER A 135 5.49 -7.98 18.16
CA SER A 135 6.22 -9.17 17.67
C SER A 135 7.62 -8.81 17.17
N LEU A 136 7.79 -7.67 16.48
CA LEU A 136 9.12 -7.19 16.07
C LEU A 136 10.02 -6.87 17.25
N LYS A 137 9.49 -6.32 18.35
CA LYS A 137 10.26 -6.07 19.58
C LYS A 137 10.71 -7.33 20.30
N GLY A 138 10.11 -8.48 19.99
CA GLY A 138 10.53 -9.77 20.53
C GLY A 138 11.87 -10.27 19.96
N TYR A 139 12.33 -9.68 18.85
CA TYR A 139 13.64 -9.96 18.28
C TYR A 139 14.72 -9.13 18.96
N ASP A 140 15.92 -9.70 19.11
CA ASP A 140 17.07 -8.92 19.57
C ASP A 140 17.60 -7.98 18.47
N GLU A 141 18.45 -7.02 18.85
CA GLU A 141 18.99 -6.03 17.91
C GLU A 141 19.77 -6.68 16.76
N LYS A 142 20.46 -7.80 16.99
CA LYS A 142 21.22 -8.49 15.94
C LYS A 142 20.30 -9.18 14.96
N GLU A 143 19.26 -9.84 15.44
CA GLU A 143 18.22 -10.46 14.62
C GLU A 143 17.51 -9.39 13.77
N LEU A 144 17.15 -8.25 14.38
CA LEU A 144 16.58 -7.12 13.64
C LEU A 144 17.53 -6.65 12.55
N MET A 145 18.81 -6.41 12.84
CA MET A 145 19.80 -6.02 11.83
C MET A 145 19.95 -7.04 10.69
N GLU A 146 19.82 -8.35 10.96
CA GLU A 146 19.81 -9.38 9.93
C GLU A 146 18.55 -9.30 9.05
N LEU A 147 17.39 -9.07 9.66
CA LEU A 147 16.13 -8.83 8.95
C LEU A 147 16.20 -7.52 8.13
N GLU A 148 16.85 -6.47 8.64
CA GLU A 148 17.04 -5.21 7.91
C GLU A 148 17.87 -5.44 6.64
N ARG A 149 18.92 -6.26 6.71
CA ARG A 149 19.74 -6.61 5.55
C ARG A 149 19.00 -7.49 4.55
N LYS A 150 18.15 -8.39 5.03
CA LYS A 150 17.41 -9.32 4.18
C LYS A 150 16.29 -8.60 3.41
N TYR A 151 15.53 -7.77 4.10
CA TYR A 151 14.32 -7.15 3.54
C TYR A 151 14.55 -5.70 3.08
N GLU A 152 15.69 -5.09 3.39
CA GLU A 152 15.99 -3.67 3.11
C GLU A 152 15.03 -2.67 3.82
N TYR A 153 14.44 -3.09 4.95
CA TYR A 153 13.63 -2.23 5.83
C TYR A 153 14.37 -1.94 7.13
N ASN A 154 14.35 -0.69 7.58
CA ASN A 154 14.93 -0.30 8.87
C ASN A 154 13.92 -0.58 10.00
N TRP A 155 13.85 -1.84 10.43
CA TRP A 155 12.92 -2.32 11.45
C TRP A 155 13.15 -1.63 12.81
N LEU A 156 14.40 -1.32 13.16
CA LEU A 156 14.71 -0.59 14.39
C LEU A 156 14.07 0.81 14.37
N ALA A 157 14.24 1.56 13.29
CA ALA A 157 13.65 2.88 13.15
C ALA A 157 12.11 2.83 13.12
N ILE A 158 11.52 1.76 12.59
CA ILE A 158 10.06 1.54 12.60
C ILE A 158 9.56 1.36 14.04
N VAL A 159 10.21 0.48 14.81
CA VAL A 159 9.89 0.22 16.22
C VAL A 159 10.05 1.49 17.06
N ASP A 160 11.22 2.14 16.97
CA ASP A 160 11.49 3.40 17.68
C ASP A 160 10.46 4.48 17.34
N LYS A 161 10.06 4.54 16.07
CA LYS A 161 9.08 5.53 15.63
C LYS A 161 7.70 5.27 16.22
N TRP A 162 7.27 4.02 16.27
CA TRP A 162 5.97 3.64 16.83
C TRP A 162 5.90 3.90 18.35
N ASP A 163 7.03 3.74 19.05
CA ASP A 163 7.14 4.04 20.47
C ASP A 163 7.19 5.53 20.75
N ALA A 164 7.87 6.32 19.92
CA ALA A 164 7.90 7.77 20.06
C ALA A 164 6.51 8.42 19.90
N LEU A 165 5.54 7.74 19.27
CA LEU A 165 4.16 8.21 19.23
C LEU A 165 3.51 8.22 20.64
N ASP A 166 4.04 7.48 21.62
CA ASP A 166 3.49 7.36 22.97
C ASP A 166 3.81 8.57 23.88
N ASP A 167 4.82 9.37 23.56
CA ASP A 167 5.41 10.38 24.47
C ASP A 167 4.63 11.70 24.60
N ILE A 168 3.41 11.78 24.07
CA ILE A 168 2.60 13.00 24.10
C ILE A 168 1.48 12.90 25.16
N LYS A 169 1.88 13.22 26.42
CA LYS A 169 1.10 13.71 27.59
C LYS A 169 1.10 12.80 28.83
N GLU A 170 1.77 13.30 29.87
CA GLU A 170 1.62 12.86 31.26
C GLU A 170 0.18 13.02 31.74
N ASN A 171 -0.31 11.97 32.42
CA ASN A 171 -1.50 11.86 33.30
C ASN A 171 -2.70 11.02 32.85
N VAL A 172 -2.73 10.41 31.67
CA VAL A 172 -3.61 9.25 31.36
C VAL A 172 -2.92 8.33 30.34
N GLN A 173 -2.01 7.46 30.79
CA GLN A 173 -1.03 6.80 29.91
C GLN A 173 -1.65 5.93 28.81
N GLN A 174 -2.75 5.20 29.03
CA GLN A 174 -3.31 4.34 27.99
C GLN A 174 -4.15 5.11 26.96
N THR A 175 -5.08 5.95 27.41
CA THR A 175 -5.99 6.69 26.51
C THR A 175 -5.24 7.70 25.63
N ALA A 176 -4.21 8.38 26.15
CA ALA A 176 -3.42 9.34 25.37
C ALA A 176 -2.58 8.66 24.26
N ARG A 177 -2.01 7.48 24.54
CA ARG A 177 -1.25 6.67 23.56
C ARG A 177 -2.12 6.20 22.40
N THR A 178 -3.31 5.68 22.71
CA THR A 178 -4.26 5.28 21.67
C THR A 178 -4.64 6.46 20.78
N ILE A 179 -4.78 7.67 21.35
CA ILE A 179 -5.12 8.88 20.58
C ILE A 179 -4.01 9.29 19.61
N SER A 180 -2.72 9.26 20.01
CA SER A 180 -1.61 9.66 19.15
C SER A 180 -1.36 8.66 18.01
N ARG A 181 -1.37 7.35 18.31
CA ARG A 181 -1.27 6.30 17.29
C ARG A 181 -2.46 6.33 16.34
N MET A 182 -3.68 6.47 16.85
CA MET A 182 -4.87 6.64 16.02
C MET A 182 -4.80 7.91 15.15
N SER A 183 -4.17 8.99 15.64
CA SER A 183 -3.91 10.18 14.82
C SER A 183 -3.00 9.88 13.63
N PHE A 184 -1.93 9.11 13.85
CA PHE A 184 -1.07 8.62 12.78
C PHE A 184 -1.84 7.71 11.80
N MET A 185 -2.60 6.73 12.29
CA MET A 185 -3.42 5.85 11.44
C MET A 185 -4.40 6.65 10.57
N ASN A 186 -4.99 7.72 11.11
CA ASN A 186 -5.85 8.62 10.34
C ASN A 186 -5.09 9.41 9.26
N ILE A 187 -3.80 9.70 9.43
CA ILE A 187 -2.96 10.27 8.37
C ILE A 187 -2.80 9.24 7.24
N VAL A 188 -2.46 8.00 7.58
CA VAL A 188 -2.31 6.90 6.62
C VAL A 188 -3.62 6.65 5.86
N LYS A 189 -4.75 6.60 6.58
CA LYS A 189 -6.10 6.47 6.01
C LYS A 189 -6.36 7.55 4.96
N ARG A 190 -6.15 8.83 5.30
CA ARG A 190 -6.40 9.95 4.37
C ARG A 190 -5.49 9.89 3.14
N PHE A 191 -4.25 9.44 3.30
CA PHE A 191 -3.37 9.21 2.17
C PHE A 191 -3.95 8.16 1.23
N LEU A 192 -4.34 7.00 1.75
CA LEU A 192 -4.92 5.90 0.96
C LEU A 192 -6.25 6.30 0.29
N GLU A 193 -7.12 7.04 0.99
CA GLU A 193 -8.37 7.57 0.41
C GLU A 193 -8.09 8.52 -0.75
N LYS A 194 -7.09 9.41 -0.61
CA LYS A 194 -6.69 10.32 -1.69
C LYS A 194 -6.09 9.57 -2.88
N GLN A 195 -5.44 8.43 -2.65
CA GLN A 195 -4.97 7.52 -3.70
C GLN A 195 -6.09 6.61 -4.23
N GLU A 196 -7.31 6.71 -3.70
CA GLU A 196 -8.47 5.88 -4.05
C GLU A 196 -8.21 4.39 -3.87
N LEU A 197 -7.41 4.04 -2.85
CA LEU A 197 -7.09 2.64 -2.52
C LEU A 197 -8.05 2.09 -1.45
N ILE A 198 -8.58 2.95 -0.61
CA ILE A 198 -9.61 2.61 0.38
C ILE A 198 -10.72 3.64 0.35
N GLU A 199 -11.86 3.28 0.93
CA GLU A 199 -12.95 4.20 1.22
C GLU A 199 -13.56 3.92 2.60
N GLY A 200 -14.02 4.97 3.28
CA GLY A 200 -14.77 4.83 4.52
C GLY A 200 -16.24 4.56 4.27
N ILE A 201 -16.81 3.56 4.95
CA ILE A 201 -18.21 3.13 4.79
C ILE A 201 -19.12 3.53 5.96
N GLY A 202 -18.60 4.36 6.88
CA GLY A 202 -19.28 4.74 8.13
C GLY A 202 -18.74 3.95 9.33
N ASN A 203 -19.15 4.31 10.55
CA ASN A 203 -18.76 3.61 11.79
C ASN A 203 -17.25 3.39 11.99
N ASN A 204 -16.40 4.26 11.43
CA ASN A 204 -14.95 4.10 11.38
C ASN A 204 -14.48 2.80 10.71
N GLU A 205 -15.27 2.27 9.78
CA GLU A 205 -14.96 1.12 8.94
C GLU A 205 -14.41 1.59 7.60
N ILE A 206 -13.43 0.85 7.10
CA ILE A 206 -12.79 1.06 5.80
C ILE A 206 -12.87 -0.22 4.98
N GLN A 207 -13.01 -0.07 3.67
CA GLN A 207 -12.94 -1.18 2.70
C GLN A 207 -11.96 -0.87 1.58
N LEU A 208 -11.45 -1.90 0.92
CA LEU A 208 -10.61 -1.76 -0.27
C LEU A 208 -11.46 -1.38 -1.49
N THR A 209 -10.96 -0.45 -2.29
CA THR A 209 -11.57 -0.15 -3.58
C THR A 209 -11.25 -1.24 -4.60
N GLU A 210 -12.04 -1.34 -5.67
CA GLU A 210 -11.74 -2.25 -6.79
C GLU A 210 -10.38 -1.94 -7.44
N LYS A 211 -9.94 -0.67 -7.41
CA LYS A 211 -8.60 -0.27 -7.85
C LYS A 211 -7.53 -0.94 -6.99
N ALA A 212 -7.65 -0.88 -5.67
CA ALA A 212 -6.70 -1.52 -4.77
C ALA A 212 -6.69 -3.03 -4.95
N LYS A 213 -7.87 -3.69 -4.97
CA LYS A 213 -7.97 -5.14 -5.17
C LYS A 213 -7.27 -5.58 -6.46
N ALA A 214 -7.52 -4.88 -7.57
CA ALA A 214 -6.92 -5.18 -8.86
C ALA A 214 -5.40 -4.93 -8.90
N ILE A 215 -4.89 -3.91 -8.20
CA ILE A 215 -3.45 -3.68 -8.05
C ILE A 215 -2.81 -4.79 -7.23
N ILE A 216 -3.43 -5.14 -6.09
CA ILE A 216 -2.90 -6.15 -5.17
C ILE A 216 -2.81 -7.51 -5.86
N GLN A 217 -3.90 -7.93 -6.50
CA GLN A 217 -3.97 -9.19 -7.25
C GLN A 217 -2.91 -9.32 -8.35
N ARG A 218 -2.63 -8.24 -9.08
CA ARG A 218 -1.73 -8.26 -10.25
C ARG A 218 -0.27 -7.98 -9.95
N TYR A 219 0.02 -7.15 -8.95
CA TYR A 219 1.39 -6.63 -8.75
C TYR A 219 1.91 -6.87 -7.34
N TYR A 220 1.04 -6.94 -6.35
CA TYR A 220 1.48 -7.06 -4.98
C TYR A 220 1.75 -8.52 -4.60
N MET A 221 0.92 -9.46 -5.09
CA MET A 221 1.09 -10.89 -4.82
C MET A 221 2.12 -11.58 -5.74
N GLU A 222 2.36 -11.04 -6.94
CA GLU A 222 3.24 -11.70 -7.94
C GLU A 222 4.72 -11.31 -7.85
N LEU A 223 5.06 -10.16 -7.26
CA LEU A 223 6.45 -9.71 -7.17
C LEU A 223 7.17 -10.44 -6.02
N GLU A 224 8.24 -11.17 -6.36
CA GLU A 224 9.10 -11.92 -5.39
C GLU A 224 9.46 -11.08 -4.16
N TYR A 225 9.78 -9.79 -4.36
CA TYR A 225 10.14 -8.87 -3.28
C TYR A 225 8.99 -8.56 -2.31
N ASN A 226 7.78 -8.31 -2.82
CA ASN A 226 6.61 -8.04 -1.98
C ASN A 226 6.18 -9.31 -1.22
N ARG A 227 6.32 -10.47 -1.88
CA ARG A 227 6.02 -11.76 -1.28
C ARG A 227 6.87 -12.03 -0.04
N GLU A 228 8.17 -11.77 -0.10
CA GLU A 228 9.07 -12.03 1.02
C GLU A 228 8.75 -11.19 2.27
N ILE A 229 8.46 -9.90 2.10
CA ILE A 229 8.06 -9.05 3.24
C ILE A 229 6.66 -9.38 3.76
N LEU A 230 5.74 -9.76 2.88
CA LEU A 230 4.41 -10.20 3.29
C LEU A 230 4.47 -11.49 4.08
N GLU A 231 5.19 -12.50 3.59
CA GLU A 231 5.45 -13.75 4.30
C GLU A 231 6.06 -13.49 5.68
N PHE A 232 7.01 -12.55 5.76
CA PHE A 232 7.56 -12.14 7.05
C PHE A 232 6.51 -11.52 7.97
N ILE A 233 5.72 -10.55 7.49
CA ILE A 233 4.68 -9.89 8.29
C ILE A 233 3.62 -10.91 8.77
N TYR A 234 3.20 -11.85 7.92
CA TYR A 234 2.30 -12.93 8.32
C TYR A 234 2.94 -13.87 9.35
N SER A 235 4.24 -14.19 9.21
CA SER A 235 4.93 -15.05 10.19
C SER A 235 5.03 -14.43 11.60
N LEU A 236 4.89 -13.10 11.71
CA LEU A 236 4.83 -12.43 13.02
C LEU A 236 3.56 -12.75 13.81
N GLU A 237 2.50 -13.25 13.15
CA GLU A 237 1.27 -13.74 13.81
C GLU A 237 1.46 -15.13 14.42
N GLU A 238 2.18 -16.00 13.72
CA GLU A 238 2.42 -17.38 14.16
C GLU A 238 3.30 -17.44 15.42
N LYS A 239 4.28 -16.54 15.52
CA LYS A 239 5.15 -16.44 16.70
C LYS A 239 4.39 -16.06 17.97
N GLU A 240 3.34 -15.26 17.89
CA GLU A 240 2.50 -14.91 19.05
C GLU A 240 1.68 -16.13 19.52
N GLY A 241 1.18 -16.93 18.59
CA GLY A 241 0.47 -18.19 18.86
C GLY A 241 1.32 -19.22 19.59
N ASP A 242 2.59 -19.39 19.20
CA ASP A 242 3.52 -20.32 19.83
C ASP A 242 3.95 -19.87 21.23
N VAL A 243 4.17 -18.57 21.44
CA VAL A 243 4.49 -17.99 22.75
C VAL A 243 3.31 -18.15 23.71
N ILE A 244 2.08 -17.85 23.27
CA ILE A 244 0.87 -18.02 24.08
C ILE A 244 0.61 -19.51 24.37
N ALA A 245 0.79 -20.40 23.40
CA ALA A 245 0.62 -21.85 23.59
C ALA A 245 1.66 -22.43 24.57
N SER A 246 2.88 -21.93 24.56
CA SER A 246 3.93 -22.34 25.51
C SER A 246 3.63 -21.94 26.95
N HIS A 247 2.94 -20.81 27.16
CA HIS A 247 2.54 -20.34 28.49
C HIS A 247 1.25 -20.96 29.04
N ILE A 248 0.51 -21.72 28.24
CA ILE A 248 -0.68 -22.47 28.68
C ILE A 248 -0.33 -23.90 29.11
N GLN A 249 0.88 -24.39 28.77
CA GLN A 249 1.36 -25.72 29.15
C GLN A 249 2.19 -25.76 30.44
N ASP A 250 2.35 -24.63 31.14
CA ASP A 250 3.01 -24.52 32.46
C ASP A 250 2.01 -24.37 33.62
#